data_AF-A0A9N9D5M6-F1
#
_entry.id   AF-A0A9N9D5M6-F1
#
_cell.length_a   1.000
_cell.length_b   1.000
_cell.length_c   1.000
_cell.angle_alpha   90.00
_cell.angle_beta   90.00
_cell.angle_gamma   90.00
#
_symmetry.space_group_name_H-M   'P 1'
#
loop_
_entity.id
_entity.type
_entity.pdbx_description
1 polymer ?
#
loop_
_entity_poly.entity_id
_entity_poly.type
_entity_poly.pdbx_seq_one_letter_code
_entity_poly.pdbx_strand_id
1 'polypeptide(L)'
;MVNYKDIESVLVEVIKVAYSQGMKKYDKMGLTYVSNLKTMQCKRDSDDHCRYIAKQRALNEEIYNERMADFKDWFNEEVYQSLEKLYKLYLLFANQEE
;
A
#
# COMPACT_ATOMS: atom_id res chain seq x y z
N MET A 1 12.44 -11.36 -5.94
CA MET A 1 12.45 -9.94 -6.33
C MET A 1 11.00 -9.49 -6.32
N VAL A 2 10.64 -8.52 -5.48
CA VAL A 2 9.29 -7.94 -5.49
C VAL A 2 9.12 -7.21 -6.83
N ASN A 3 7.94 -7.28 -7.44
CA ASN A 3 7.58 -6.47 -8.61
C ASN A 3 6.21 -5.82 -8.43
N TYR A 4 5.78 -5.02 -9.40
CA TYR A 4 4.51 -4.31 -9.33
C TYR A 4 3.30 -5.22 -9.14
N LYS A 5 3.35 -6.48 -9.62
CA LYS A 5 2.23 -7.44 -9.48
C LYS A 5 2.04 -7.91 -8.05
N ASP A 6 3.12 -8.06 -7.29
CA ASP A 6 3.04 -8.39 -5.86
C ASP A 6 2.31 -7.27 -5.10
N ILE A 7 2.67 -6.02 -5.42
CA ILE A 7 2.05 -4.82 -4.83
C ILE A 7 0.60 -4.65 -5.29
N GLU A 8 0.31 -4.92 -6.57
CA GLU A 8 -1.05 -4.93 -7.12
C GLU A 8 -1.94 -5.94 -6.40
N SER A 9 -1.46 -7.16 -6.16
CA SER A 9 -2.21 -8.19 -5.44
C SER A 9 -2.57 -7.73 -4.03
N VAL A 10 -1.60 -7.18 -3.29
CA VAL A 10 -1.84 -6.71 -1.92
C VAL A 10 -2.72 -5.46 -1.89
N LEU A 11 -2.65 -4.58 -2.89
CA LEU A 11 -3.60 -3.46 -3.02
C LEU A 11 -5.04 -3.95 -3.15
N VAL A 12 -5.28 -5.00 -3.94
CA VAL A 12 -6.62 -5.62 -4.06
C VAL A 12 -7.08 -6.20 -2.72
N GLU A 13 -6.18 -6.82 -1.94
CA GLU A 13 -6.49 -7.29 -0.59
C GLU A 13 -6.89 -6.14 0.36
N VAL A 14 -6.09 -5.07 0.42
CA VAL A 14 -6.39 -3.88 1.24
C VAL A 14 -7.75 -3.29 0.87
N ILE A 15 -8.08 -3.20 -0.42
CA ILE A 15 -9.38 -2.70 -0.89
C ILE A 15 -10.53 -3.59 -0.39
N LYS A 16 -10.39 -4.92 -0.52
CA LYS A 16 -11.41 -5.86 -0.04
C LYS A 16 -11.60 -5.77 1.47
N VAL A 17 -10.51 -5.74 2.23
CA VAL A 17 -10.52 -5.62 3.69
C VAL A 17 -11.12 -4.28 4.12
N ALA A 18 -10.83 -3.18 3.43
CA ALA A 18 -11.43 -1.89 3.74
C ALA A 18 -12.96 -1.91 3.55
N TYR A 19 -13.45 -2.44 2.43
CA TYR A 19 -14.89 -2.50 2.17
C TYR A 19 -15.62 -3.52 3.04
N SER A 20 -14.96 -4.59 3.52
CA SER A 20 -15.59 -5.56 4.43
C SER A 20 -15.94 -4.96 5.80
N GLN A 21 -15.31 -3.84 6.18
CA GLN A 21 -15.55 -3.21 7.49
C GLN A 21 -16.94 -2.56 7.60
N GLY A 22 -17.61 -2.24 6.49
CA GLY A 22 -18.97 -1.67 6.50
C GLY A 22 -19.10 -0.28 7.14
N MET A 23 -18.00 0.48 7.30
CA MET A 23 -18.05 1.86 7.82
C MET A 23 -17.54 2.88 6.80
N LYS A 24 -18.20 4.04 6.74
CA LYS A 24 -17.86 5.15 5.83
C LYS A 24 -16.38 5.56 5.83
N LYS A 25 -15.69 5.46 6.98
CA LYS A 25 -14.25 5.79 7.07
C LYS A 25 -13.40 4.83 6.24
N TYR A 26 -13.75 3.55 6.24
CA TYR A 26 -13.06 2.52 5.46
C TYR A 26 -13.48 2.54 3.99
N ASP A 27 -14.72 2.92 3.67
CA ASP A 27 -15.13 3.14 2.26
C ASP A 27 -14.29 4.24 1.59
N LYS A 28 -14.06 5.35 2.30
CA LYS A 28 -13.19 6.45 1.83
C LYS A 28 -11.75 5.99 1.64
N MET A 29 -11.25 5.15 2.55
CA MET A 29 -9.94 4.53 2.45
C MET A 29 -9.87 3.61 1.23
N GLY A 30 -10.85 2.72 1.05
CA GLY A 30 -10.97 1.81 -0.10
C GLY A 30 -10.94 2.56 -1.42
N LEU A 31 -11.69 3.66 -1.55
CA LEU A 31 -11.69 4.51 -2.75
C LEU A 31 -10.30 5.10 -3.07
N THR A 32 -9.55 5.50 -2.04
CA THR A 32 -8.16 5.97 -2.20
C THR A 32 -7.28 4.87 -2.78
N TYR A 33 -7.37 3.64 -2.25
CA TYR A 33 -6.58 2.52 -2.73
C TYR A 33 -7.02 2.00 -4.10
N VAL A 34 -8.31 2.06 -4.44
CA VAL A 34 -8.82 1.82 -5.81
C VAL A 34 -8.21 2.81 -6.80
N SER A 35 -8.13 4.09 -6.42
CA SER A 35 -7.52 5.12 -7.27
C SER A 35 -6.03 4.88 -7.49
N ASN A 36 -5.32 4.44 -6.44
CA ASN A 36 -3.90 4.05 -6.54
C ASN A 36 -3.71 2.86 -7.50
N LEU A 37 -4.53 1.81 -7.36
CA LEU A 37 -4.49 0.62 -8.20
C LEU A 37 -4.69 0.98 -9.68
N LYS A 38 -5.74 1.74 -9.99
CA LYS A 38 -6.02 2.21 -11.36
C LYS A 38 -4.86 3.02 -11.92
N THR A 39 -4.33 3.95 -11.13
CA THR A 39 -3.20 4.79 -11.57
C THR A 39 -2.01 3.93 -11.96
N MET A 40 -1.66 2.93 -11.16
CA MET A 40 -0.54 2.03 -11.41
C MET A 40 -0.76 1.14 -12.66
N GLN A 41 -1.97 0.60 -12.84
CA GLN A 41 -2.33 -0.21 -14.01
C GLN A 41 -2.33 0.58 -15.32
N CYS A 42 -2.55 1.90 -15.28
CA CYS A 42 -2.54 2.75 -16.46
C CYS A 42 -1.14 3.22 -16.88
N LYS A 43 -0.10 2.99 -16.08
CA LYS A 43 1.26 3.42 -16.43
C LYS A 43 1.88 2.48 -17.46
N ARG A 44 2.60 3.07 -18.42
CA ARG A 44 3.35 2.33 -19.44
C ARG A 44 4.46 1.47 -18.82
N ASP A 45 5.07 1.97 -17.75
CA ASP A 45 6.02 1.24 -16.92
C ASP A 45 5.47 1.22 -15.48
N SER A 46 4.82 0.11 -15.13
CA SER A 46 4.22 -0.07 -13.81
C SER A 46 5.27 -0.30 -12.73
N ASP A 47 6.43 -0.88 -13.06
CA ASP A 47 7.51 -1.10 -12.09
C ASP A 47 8.17 0.22 -11.70
N ASP A 48 8.54 1.06 -12.69
CA ASP A 48 9.13 2.38 -12.42
C ASP A 48 8.18 3.26 -11.58
N HIS A 49 6.90 3.31 -11.97
CA HIS A 49 5.92 4.07 -11.20
C HIS A 49 5.73 3.52 -9.79
N CYS A 50 5.65 2.19 -9.64
CA CYS A 50 5.50 1.57 -8.34
C CYS A 50 6.72 1.82 -7.45
N ARG A 51 7.93 1.87 -8.02
CA ARG A 51 9.18 2.17 -7.32
C ARG A 51 9.21 3.62 -6.85
N TYR A 52 8.77 4.54 -7.69
CA TYR A 52 8.57 5.94 -7.31
C TYR A 52 7.62 6.05 -6.10
N ILE A 53 6.47 5.38 -6.15
CA ILE A 53 5.50 5.37 -5.04
C ILE A 53 6.09 4.73 -3.78
N ALA A 54 6.83 3.63 -3.92
CA ALA A 54 7.49 2.93 -2.82
C ALA A 54 8.46 3.86 -2.08
N LYS A 55 9.32 4.59 -2.83
CA LYS A 55 10.24 5.59 -2.28
C LYS A 55 9.53 6.75 -1.58
N GLN A 56 8.32 7.11 -1.99
CA GLN A 56 7.53 8.14 -1.31
C GLN A 56 6.85 7.64 -0.03
N ARG A 57 6.51 6.35 0.04
CA ARG A 57 5.69 5.78 1.12
C ARG A 57 6.49 5.06 2.21
N ALA A 58 7.62 4.48 1.85
CA ALA A 58 8.45 3.67 2.74
C ALA A 58 9.89 3.65 2.22
N LEU A 59 10.52 4.82 2.13
CA LEU A 59 11.91 4.94 1.66
C LEU A 59 12.88 4.12 2.52
N ASN A 60 12.68 4.16 3.84
CA ASN A 60 13.51 3.51 4.84
C ASN A 60 12.65 3.01 6.01
N GLU A 61 13.28 2.33 6.95
CA GLU A 61 12.59 1.76 8.12
C GLU A 61 11.95 2.83 9.02
N GLU A 62 12.57 4.01 9.14
CA GLU A 62 12.04 5.13 9.96
C GLU A 62 10.68 5.60 9.43
N ILE A 63 10.60 5.97 8.14
CA ILE A 63 9.36 6.41 7.50
C ILE A 63 8.31 5.30 7.52
N TYR A 64 8.72 4.05 7.31
CA TYR A 64 7.83 2.90 7.43
C TYR A 64 7.23 2.79 8.85
N ASN A 65 8.06 2.88 9.89
CA ASN A 65 7.63 2.72 11.28
C ASN A 65 6.71 3.87 11.74
N GLU A 66 7.04 5.11 11.37
CA GLU A 66 6.16 6.28 11.60
C GLU A 66 4.78 6.04 11.00
N ARG A 67 4.75 5.55 9.75
CA ARG A 67 3.49 5.28 9.04
C ARG A 67 2.68 4.14 9.66
N MET A 68 3.35 3.10 10.16
CA MET A 68 2.68 2.00 10.87
C MET A 68 2.12 2.46 12.22
N ALA A 69 2.82 3.35 12.93
CA ALA A 69 2.31 3.94 14.17
C ALA A 69 1.02 4.72 13.92
N ASP A 70 0.98 5.59 12.89
CA ASP A 70 -0.23 6.31 12.49
C ASP A 70 -1.40 5.36 12.20
N PHE A 71 -1.14 4.28 11.45
CA PHE A 71 -2.19 3.34 11.08
C PHE A 71 -2.73 2.55 12.26
N LYS A 72 -1.87 2.22 13.23
CA LYS A 72 -2.27 1.51 14.45
C LYS A 72 -3.28 2.32 15.28
N ASP A 73 -3.14 3.65 15.29
CA ASP A 73 -4.05 4.53 16.02
C ASP A 73 -5.38 4.76 15.27
N TRP A 74 -5.35 4.72 13.93
CA TRP A 74 -6.49 5.10 13.08
C TRP A 74 -7.40 3.93 12.68
N PHE A 75 -6.81 2.74 12.55
CA PHE A 75 -7.46 1.58 11.96
C PHE A 75 -7.54 0.41 12.95
N ASN A 76 -8.45 -0.52 12.66
CA ASN A 76 -8.56 -1.73 13.47
C ASN A 76 -7.49 -2.74 13.02
N GLU A 77 -7.36 -3.81 13.78
CA GLU A 77 -6.32 -4.83 13.57
C GLU A 77 -6.34 -5.41 12.15
N GLU A 78 -7.51 -5.75 11.60
CA GLU A 78 -7.62 -6.38 10.29
C GLU A 78 -7.14 -5.44 9.16
N VAL A 79 -7.58 -4.18 9.19
CA VAL A 79 -7.15 -3.17 8.22
C VAL A 79 -5.67 -2.85 8.41
N TYR A 80 -5.21 -2.70 9.66
CA TYR A 80 -3.81 -2.49 9.98
C TYR A 80 -2.91 -3.58 9.39
N GLN A 81 -3.24 -4.86 9.60
CA GLN A 81 -2.46 -5.97 9.08
C GLN A 81 -2.42 -5.99 7.54
N SER A 82 -3.51 -5.63 6.87
CA SER A 82 -3.51 -5.51 5.40
C SER A 82 -2.59 -4.39 4.91
N LEU A 83 -2.56 -3.25 5.62
CA LEU A 83 -1.67 -2.14 5.31
C LEU A 83 -0.22 -2.46 5.61
N GLU A 84 0.05 -3.16 6.70
CA GLU A 84 1.39 -3.57 7.08
C GLU A 84 2.03 -4.42 5.98
N LYS A 85 1.29 -5.38 5.42
CA LYS A 85 1.73 -6.18 4.27
C LYS A 85 2.08 -5.30 3.06
N LEU A 86 1.23 -4.33 2.73
CA LEU A 86 1.46 -3.42 1.61
C LEU A 86 2.71 -2.58 1.81
N TYR A 87 2.88 -1.99 2.99
CA TYR A 87 4.00 -1.10 3.27
C TYR A 87 5.33 -1.85 3.44
N LYS A 88 5.31 -3.09 3.91
CA LYS A 88 6.49 -3.98 3.84
C LYS A 88 6.93 -4.22 2.40
N LEU A 89 6.00 -4.43 1.47
CA LEU A 89 6.34 -4.56 0.05
C LEU A 89 6.91 -3.26 -0.52
N TYR A 90 6.35 -2.10 -0.15
CA TYR A 90 6.93 -0.82 -0.55
C TYR A 90 8.36 -0.64 -0.02
N LEU A 91 8.62 -0.97 1.24
CA LEU A 91 9.96 -0.88 1.82
C LEU A 91 10.96 -1.77 1.06
N LEU A 92 10.57 -3.02 0.78
CA LEU A 92 11.40 -3.96 0.03
C LEU A 92 11.63 -3.50 -1.42
N PHE A 93 10.61 -2.94 -2.06
CA PHE A 93 10.69 -2.49 -3.46
C PHE A 93 11.49 -1.18 -3.60
N ALA A 94 11.42 -0.29 -2.61
CA ALA A 94 12.20 0.96 -2.59
C ALA A 94 13.71 0.71 -2.43
N ASN A 95 14.09 -0.36 -1.73
CA ASN A 95 15.47 -0.70 -1.40
C ASN A 95 16.07 -1.81 -2.29
N GLN A 96 15.36 -2.24 -3.35
CA GLN A 96 15.97 -3.09 -4.36
C GLN A 96 16.98 -2.30 -5.18
N GLU A 97 18.20 -2.82 -5.30
CA GLU A 97 19.20 -2.31 -6.25
C GLU A 97 18.67 -2.44 -7.68
N GLU A 98 19.07 -1.50 -8.54
CA GLU A 98 18.57 -1.37 -9.91
C GLU A 98 19.10 -2.45 -10.86
#